data_AF-A0A7J6MFE8-F1
#
_entry.id   AF-A0A7J6MFE8-F1
#
_cell.length_a   1.000
_cell.length_b   1.000
_cell.length_c   1.000
_cell.angle_alpha   90.00
_cell.angle_beta   90.00
_cell.angle_gamma   90.00
#
_symmetry.space_group_name_H-M   'P 1'
#
loop_
_entity.id
_entity.type
_entity.pdbx_description
1 polymer ?
#
loop_
_entity_poly.entity_id
_entity_poly.type
_entity_poly.pdbx_seq_one_letter_code
_entity_poly.pdbx_strand_id
1 'polypeptide(L)'
;MTVEFPVPTLQTAFTDPLPALREAIAEYAWPSLLRHMGPDPESIIECMKDPKVTKPQPKPVPVHEPPNADEKVDEKVDEKADKKADEKADEEADKKADEEADKKADEGNKKHHWKHTHPQEWRQRKAYAGPLPLMYVPTKDYEVYANALEGYPARVKIYPGMPHTVKDFDTMEPGLLALQFGAQYMVPGGRFTSMYGWDSFFIILGLLSSSEPPDPKLLQVAISMLKQEIYEIENYGALLNANRSYFINRSQPPLLSSTLMVLLPYIKNDTKLVARATAAVVQEYDNVWRCGHRYDKKTGLSRYDGHPATLCRATEPGHYAWMKGLTGDARKRAESGHDTTARLTRTDACDMATVDLNCILYRIESNLAKLHEPSRNWRALAHARRETMLHLMYIPSQGAFFDYNTKTGLVDPSVLSATGVSYPLWCGMVDHDQGIVDNLVKTLMTKLAAPGGVVSNDITDDHRGFRGQWDWPAGWAPHQMLTWLGLMRLNRVKEARDLASRWVSLALETFVNYGCLPEKFDVVSCTSTLNLEYGNQCTGVGDFFGWTTASVEFALQHVLTEEDIRGIEKRMKMVAKNN
;
A
#
# COMPACT_ATOMS: atom_id res chain seq x y z
N MET A 1 -22.04 16.22 -8.99
CA MET A 1 -22.77 15.21 -9.77
C MET A 1 -21.98 13.92 -9.64
N THR A 2 -22.62 12.85 -9.18
CA THR A 2 -22.10 11.50 -9.42
C THR A 2 -22.09 11.29 -10.93
N VAL A 3 -20.97 10.88 -11.48
CA VAL A 3 -20.95 10.38 -12.86
C VAL A 3 -21.33 8.92 -12.76
N GLU A 4 -22.58 8.61 -13.09
CA GLU A 4 -23.01 7.24 -13.35
C GLU A 4 -22.37 6.80 -14.67
N PHE A 5 -21.11 6.36 -14.57
CA PHE A 5 -20.51 5.57 -15.62
C PHE A 5 -21.33 4.28 -15.74
N PRO A 6 -21.83 3.92 -16.93
CA PRO A 6 -22.43 2.62 -17.14
C PRO A 6 -21.32 1.57 -17.10
N VAL A 7 -21.00 1.09 -15.89
CA VAL A 7 -20.24 -0.14 -15.70
C VAL A 7 -20.99 -1.21 -16.52
N PRO A 8 -20.37 -1.80 -17.56
CA PRO A 8 -21.00 -2.87 -18.32
C PRO A 8 -21.42 -3.95 -17.33
N THR A 9 -22.56 -4.62 -17.54
CA THR A 9 -23.15 -5.49 -16.52
C THR A 9 -22.25 -6.69 -16.21
N LEU A 10 -21.32 -6.54 -15.25
CA LEU A 10 -20.32 -7.53 -14.83
C LEU A 10 -20.94 -8.82 -14.22
N GLN A 11 -22.27 -8.85 -14.07
CA GLN A 11 -23.06 -10.05 -13.76
C GLN A 11 -23.44 -10.89 -14.99
N THR A 12 -23.17 -10.43 -16.21
CA THR A 12 -23.24 -11.28 -17.40
C THR A 12 -22.07 -12.26 -17.39
N ALA A 13 -22.36 -13.56 -17.41
CA ALA A 13 -21.33 -14.59 -17.38
C ALA A 13 -20.39 -14.42 -18.59
N PHE A 14 -19.14 -14.05 -18.32
CA PHE A 14 -18.15 -13.75 -19.34
C PHE A 14 -17.93 -14.97 -20.25
N THR A 15 -18.20 -14.80 -21.54
CA THR A 15 -17.95 -15.83 -22.57
C THR A 15 -16.47 -16.21 -22.66
N ASP A 16 -15.57 -15.25 -22.36
CA ASP A 16 -14.18 -15.53 -22.03
C ASP A 16 -13.70 -14.68 -20.82
N PRO A 17 -13.59 -15.27 -19.61
CA PRO A 17 -13.27 -14.53 -18.38
C PRO A 17 -11.93 -13.79 -18.38
N LEU A 18 -10.87 -14.39 -18.94
CA LEU A 18 -9.52 -13.83 -18.83
C LEU A 18 -9.29 -12.60 -19.74
N PRO A 19 -9.75 -12.60 -21.01
CA PRO A 19 -9.82 -11.37 -21.81
C PRO A 19 -10.63 -10.26 -21.14
N ALA A 20 -11.79 -10.59 -20.55
CA ALA A 20 -12.62 -9.61 -19.85
C ALA A 20 -11.93 -9.01 -18.60
N LEU A 21 -11.15 -9.81 -17.86
CA LEU A 21 -10.33 -9.31 -16.75
C LEU A 21 -9.24 -8.35 -17.26
N ARG A 22 -8.54 -8.68 -18.35
CA ARG A 22 -7.51 -7.80 -18.93
C ARG A 22 -8.08 -6.48 -19.46
N GLU A 23 -9.25 -6.53 -20.12
CA GLU A 23 -9.98 -5.33 -20.54
C GLU A 23 -10.39 -4.47 -19.32
N ALA A 24 -10.91 -5.10 -18.26
CA ALA A 24 -11.25 -4.42 -17.01
C ALA A 24 -10.02 -3.77 -16.34
N ILE A 25 -8.85 -4.43 -16.39
CA ILE A 25 -7.60 -3.90 -15.86
C ILE A 25 -7.12 -2.67 -16.64
N ALA A 26 -7.12 -2.75 -17.97
CA ALA A 26 -6.64 -1.68 -18.85
C ALA A 26 -7.55 -0.44 -18.85
N GLU A 27 -8.86 -0.63 -18.98
CA GLU A 27 -9.82 0.48 -19.16
C GLU A 27 -10.39 1.02 -17.84
N TYR A 28 -10.31 0.27 -16.72
CA TYR A 28 -10.91 0.68 -15.44
C TYR A 28 -9.93 0.62 -14.25
N ALA A 29 -9.17 -0.47 -14.05
CA ALA A 29 -8.30 -0.59 -12.88
C ALA A 29 -7.15 0.43 -12.88
N TRP A 30 -6.32 0.46 -13.92
CA TRP A 30 -5.22 1.43 -13.96
C TRP A 30 -5.71 2.90 -14.01
N PRO A 31 -6.76 3.27 -14.78
CA PRO A 31 -7.30 4.63 -14.74
C PRO A 31 -7.89 5.03 -13.38
N SER A 32 -8.57 4.14 -12.65
CA SER A 32 -9.17 4.47 -11.34
C SER A 32 -8.13 4.61 -10.21
N LEU A 33 -6.97 3.97 -10.33
CA LEU A 33 -5.85 4.07 -9.40
C LEU A 33 -4.91 5.26 -9.71
N LEU A 34 -5.00 5.85 -10.90
CA LEU A 34 -4.11 6.92 -11.37
C LEU A 34 -4.39 8.27 -10.69
N ARG A 35 -3.34 8.96 -10.26
CA ARG A 35 -3.38 10.29 -9.64
C ARG A 35 -2.37 11.23 -10.29
N HIS A 36 -2.70 12.52 -10.30
CA HIS A 36 -1.94 13.57 -10.96
C HIS A 36 -1.67 14.70 -9.96
N MET A 37 -0.41 15.07 -9.77
CA MET A 37 -0.04 16.22 -8.95
C MET A 37 0.01 17.50 -9.80
N GLY A 38 -1.11 17.79 -10.48
CA GLY A 38 -1.26 18.90 -11.41
C GLY A 38 -0.97 18.53 -12.89
N PRO A 39 -1.04 19.51 -13.80
CA PRO A 39 -1.32 20.93 -13.55
C PRO A 39 -2.79 21.24 -13.27
N ASP A 40 -3.71 20.30 -13.48
CA ASP A 40 -5.14 20.49 -13.21
C ASP A 40 -5.43 20.62 -11.69
N PRO A 41 -6.07 21.71 -11.22
CA PRO A 41 -6.35 21.92 -9.80
C PRO A 41 -7.31 20.89 -9.20
N GLU A 42 -8.30 20.40 -9.95
CA GLU A 42 -9.27 19.42 -9.43
C GLU A 42 -8.59 18.09 -9.12
N SER A 43 -7.66 17.64 -9.97
CA SER A 43 -6.84 16.45 -9.75
C SER A 43 -5.97 16.56 -8.49
N ILE A 44 -5.41 17.74 -8.20
CA ILE A 44 -4.64 18.00 -6.98
C ILE A 44 -5.56 17.92 -5.75
N ILE A 45 -6.76 18.52 -5.83
CA ILE A 45 -7.75 18.49 -4.74
C ILE A 45 -8.27 17.08 -4.48
N GLU A 46 -8.42 16.25 -5.52
CA GLU A 46 -8.74 14.81 -5.37
C GLU A 46 -7.65 14.08 -4.58
N CYS A 47 -6.37 14.31 -4.91
CA CYS A 47 -5.25 13.76 -4.15
C CYS A 47 -5.26 14.24 -2.69
N MET A 48 -5.65 15.50 -2.44
CA MET A 48 -5.73 16.07 -1.08
C MET A 48 -6.83 15.42 -0.20
N LYS A 49 -7.86 14.77 -0.77
CA LYS A 49 -8.91 14.12 0.02
C LYS A 49 -8.37 12.92 0.82
N ASP A 50 -8.83 12.81 2.05
CA ASP A 50 -8.43 11.78 3.01
C ASP A 50 -9.68 11.16 3.67
N PRO A 51 -10.12 9.95 3.26
CA PRO A 51 -11.26 9.29 3.86
C PRO A 51 -10.96 8.73 5.26
N LYS A 52 -9.70 8.71 5.71
CA LYS A 52 -9.29 8.13 7.00
C LYS A 52 -9.44 9.12 8.17
N VAL A 53 -9.70 10.41 7.88
CA VAL A 53 -9.74 11.52 8.87
C VAL A 53 -11.16 12.08 9.07
N THR A 54 -12.19 11.53 8.41
CA THR A 54 -13.56 12.06 8.37
C THR A 54 -14.41 11.80 9.62
N LYS A 55 -13.96 12.28 10.78
CA LYS A 55 -14.78 12.61 11.95
C LYS A 55 -14.01 13.57 12.87
N PRO A 56 -14.64 14.58 13.48
CA PRO A 56 -14.02 15.32 14.56
C PRO A 56 -13.78 14.33 15.72
N GLN A 57 -12.51 14.04 16.02
CA GLN A 57 -12.15 13.22 17.17
C GLN A 57 -12.72 13.88 18.43
N PRO A 58 -13.40 13.14 19.32
CA PRO A 58 -13.82 13.71 20.60
C PRO A 58 -12.58 14.23 21.32
N LYS A 59 -12.66 15.45 21.89
CA LYS A 59 -11.57 15.98 22.71
C LYS A 59 -11.20 14.93 23.77
N PRO A 60 -9.90 14.67 24.05
CA PRO A 60 -9.53 13.75 25.11
C PRO A 60 -10.19 14.23 26.41
N VAL A 61 -11.08 13.41 26.95
CA VAL A 61 -11.73 13.67 28.24
C VAL A 61 -10.60 13.77 29.26
N PRO A 62 -10.52 14.87 30.05
CA PRO A 62 -9.55 14.95 31.14
C PRO A 62 -9.71 13.72 32.02
N VAL A 63 -8.61 13.01 32.28
CA VAL A 63 -8.61 11.93 33.25
C VAL A 63 -8.81 12.57 34.61
N HIS A 64 -10.06 12.61 35.07
CA HIS A 64 -10.34 12.92 36.46
C HIS A 64 -9.67 11.84 37.30
N GLU A 65 -8.71 12.25 38.12
CA GLU A 65 -8.17 11.42 39.19
C GLU A 65 -9.34 10.97 40.08
N PRO A 66 -9.37 9.71 40.54
CA PRO A 66 -10.41 9.25 41.45
C PRO A 66 -10.34 10.12 42.72
N PRO A 67 -11.44 10.79 43.13
CA PRO A 67 -11.41 11.62 44.32
C PRO A 67 -11.12 10.75 45.54
N ASN A 68 -10.21 11.21 46.40
CA ASN A 68 -10.02 10.60 47.71
C ASN A 68 -11.35 10.61 48.47
N ALA A 69 -11.70 9.48 49.08
CA ALA A 69 -12.74 9.47 50.08
C ALA A 69 -12.22 10.20 51.33
N ASP A 70 -12.86 11.30 51.70
CA ASP A 70 -13.53 11.40 53.02
C ASP A 70 -14.41 12.65 53.18
N GLU A 71 -15.34 12.55 54.14
CA GLU A 71 -16.10 13.63 54.81
C GLU A 71 -17.11 14.50 54.01
N LYS A 72 -18.39 14.07 54.11
CA LYS A 72 -19.57 14.87 54.55
C LYS A 72 -20.23 15.95 53.65
N VAL A 73 -21.45 15.61 53.23
CA VAL A 73 -22.74 16.31 53.50
C VAL A 73 -22.80 17.84 53.36
N ASP A 74 -23.59 18.33 52.40
CA ASP A 74 -24.86 19.03 52.74
C ASP A 74 -25.88 19.03 51.59
N GLU A 75 -27.14 19.39 51.87
CA GLU A 75 -28.28 19.35 50.96
C GLU A 75 -28.38 20.56 50.00
N LYS A 76 -28.92 20.35 48.78
CA LYS A 76 -30.26 20.86 48.41
C LYS A 76 -30.78 20.42 47.04
N VAL A 77 -32.11 20.41 46.97
CA VAL A 77 -32.96 20.20 45.78
C VAL A 77 -33.44 21.57 45.26
N ASP A 78 -33.56 21.74 43.95
CA ASP A 78 -34.71 22.48 43.39
C ASP A 78 -35.07 21.98 41.98
N GLU A 79 -36.30 22.21 41.58
CA GLU A 79 -36.91 21.78 40.32
C GLU A 79 -36.93 22.92 39.30
N LYS A 80 -36.91 22.60 37.99
CA LYS A 80 -38.11 22.68 37.13
C LYS A 80 -37.83 22.41 35.65
N ALA A 81 -38.80 21.77 35.01
CA ALA A 81 -39.07 21.90 33.59
C ALA A 81 -40.35 22.72 33.42
N ASP A 82 -40.52 23.42 32.28
CA ASP A 82 -41.78 23.32 31.55
C ASP A 82 -41.59 23.65 30.04
N LYS A 83 -42.66 23.42 29.28
CA LYS A 83 -42.74 23.41 27.82
C LYS A 83 -43.08 24.79 27.24
N LYS A 84 -42.95 24.93 25.92
CA LYS A 84 -44.11 25.02 25.03
C LYS A 84 -43.77 24.78 23.55
N ALA A 85 -44.79 24.43 22.78
CA ALA A 85 -44.80 24.31 21.33
C ALA A 85 -45.97 25.15 20.79
N ASP A 86 -46.41 24.87 19.55
CA ASP A 86 -47.54 25.47 18.83
C ASP A 86 -47.27 26.90 18.29
N GLU A 87 -47.76 27.32 17.10
CA GLU A 87 -48.76 26.67 16.21
C GLU A 87 -48.74 27.18 14.73
N LYS A 88 -49.47 26.44 13.87
CA LYS A 88 -50.20 26.83 12.63
C LYS A 88 -49.51 27.00 11.26
N ALA A 89 -50.25 26.53 10.25
CA ALA A 89 -50.11 26.74 8.79
C ALA A 89 -51.12 27.84 8.33
N ASP A 90 -51.52 28.07 7.06
CA ASP A 90 -52.01 27.11 6.03
C ASP A 90 -52.19 27.76 4.61
N GLU A 91 -52.73 27.01 3.64
CA GLU A 91 -53.21 27.38 2.27
C GLU A 91 -52.12 27.77 1.22
N GLU A 92 -51.98 27.20 0.00
CA GLU A 92 -52.89 26.82 -1.13
C GLU A 92 -53.45 28.00 -1.94
N ALA A 93 -53.54 28.03 -3.29
CA ALA A 93 -53.00 27.25 -4.43
C ALA A 93 -53.04 28.18 -5.71
N ASP A 94 -53.11 27.85 -7.02
CA ASP A 94 -53.27 26.65 -7.86
C ASP A 94 -53.04 27.01 -9.37
N LYS A 95 -52.81 26.02 -10.28
CA LYS A 95 -53.10 26.01 -11.76
C LYS A 95 -52.49 27.08 -12.73
N LYS A 96 -52.19 26.80 -14.03
CA LYS A 96 -52.15 25.57 -14.86
C LYS A 96 -51.47 25.84 -16.24
N ALA A 97 -51.01 24.77 -16.92
CA ALA A 97 -51.01 24.55 -18.40
C ALA A 97 -50.16 25.44 -19.33
N ASP A 98 -49.74 25.02 -20.54
CA ASP A 98 -49.45 23.67 -21.10
C ASP A 98 -48.59 23.82 -22.39
N GLU A 99 -47.96 22.71 -22.80
CA GLU A 99 -47.53 22.33 -24.19
C GLU A 99 -46.77 23.30 -25.12
N GLU A 100 -45.54 22.93 -25.50
CA GLU A 100 -45.26 22.47 -26.89
C GLU A 100 -43.89 21.75 -26.98
N ALA A 101 -43.87 20.56 -27.59
CA ALA A 101 -42.64 19.86 -27.93
C ALA A 101 -42.86 18.90 -29.12
N ASP A 102 -42.20 19.15 -30.27
CA ASP A 102 -41.73 18.08 -31.16
C ASP A 102 -40.70 18.58 -32.21
N LYS A 103 -39.93 17.64 -32.77
CA LYS A 103 -39.09 17.69 -33.99
C LYS A 103 -37.98 18.77 -34.03
N LYS A 104 -36.71 18.42 -34.25
CA LYS A 104 -36.17 17.28 -35.02
C LYS A 104 -34.95 16.64 -34.38
N ALA A 105 -34.79 15.34 -34.61
CA ALA A 105 -33.46 14.73 -34.73
C ALA A 105 -32.99 14.82 -36.19
N ASP A 106 -31.70 15.05 -36.39
CA ASP A 106 -30.92 14.59 -37.53
C ASP A 106 -29.42 14.58 -37.16
N GLU A 107 -28.62 13.83 -37.91
CA GLU A 107 -27.31 13.33 -37.45
C GLU A 107 -26.14 14.32 -37.62
N GLY A 108 -25.11 14.22 -36.76
CA GLY A 108 -23.82 14.88 -37.07
C GLY A 108 -22.82 15.06 -35.91
N ASN A 109 -21.74 14.26 -35.95
CA ASN A 109 -20.38 14.69 -35.54
C ASN A 109 -20.16 15.11 -34.06
N LYS A 110 -20.21 14.16 -33.12
CA LYS A 110 -19.75 14.34 -31.72
C LYS A 110 -18.22 14.56 -31.61
N LYS A 111 -17.74 15.77 -31.88
CA LYS A 111 -16.45 16.25 -31.33
C LYS A 111 -16.68 16.91 -29.98
N HIS A 112 -16.61 16.11 -28.91
CA HIS A 112 -16.64 16.62 -27.54
C HIS A 112 -15.34 17.34 -27.17
N HIS A 113 -15.20 18.59 -27.62
CA HIS A 113 -14.28 19.54 -27.02
C HIS A 113 -14.73 19.81 -25.57
N TRP A 114 -13.98 19.31 -24.61
CA TRP A 114 -14.13 19.69 -23.21
C TRP A 114 -13.83 21.19 -23.08
N LYS A 115 -14.87 22.00 -22.81
CA LYS A 115 -14.68 23.36 -22.31
C LYS A 115 -14.48 23.26 -20.80
N HIS A 116 -13.33 23.74 -20.32
CA HIS A 116 -13.09 23.92 -18.89
C HIS A 116 -14.17 24.87 -18.32
N THR A 117 -14.91 24.42 -17.31
CA THR A 117 -15.83 25.29 -16.57
C THR A 117 -15.06 26.19 -15.62
N HIS A 118 -15.52 27.43 -15.45
CA HIS A 118 -14.78 28.45 -14.69
C HIS A 118 -14.89 28.25 -13.16
N PRO A 119 -13.92 28.76 -12.37
CA PRO A 119 -13.93 28.68 -10.89
C PRO A 119 -15.16 29.27 -10.18
N GLN A 120 -16.07 29.94 -10.89
CA GLN A 120 -17.30 30.50 -10.34
C GLN A 120 -18.35 29.42 -10.03
N GLU A 121 -18.45 28.33 -10.82
CA GLU A 121 -19.46 27.27 -10.59
C GLU A 121 -19.21 26.49 -9.30
N TRP A 122 -17.94 26.33 -8.91
CA TRP A 122 -17.56 25.65 -7.66
C TRP A 122 -18.13 26.33 -6.41
N ARG A 123 -18.34 27.66 -6.46
CA ARG A 123 -18.89 28.45 -5.34
C ARG A 123 -20.35 28.09 -5.01
N GLN A 124 -21.05 27.35 -5.87
CA GLN A 124 -22.45 26.98 -5.69
C GLN A 124 -22.66 25.48 -5.34
N ARG A 125 -21.59 24.67 -5.27
CA ARG A 125 -21.69 23.27 -4.82
C ARG A 125 -21.62 23.21 -3.30
N LYS A 126 -22.50 22.38 -2.71
CA LYS A 126 -22.80 22.28 -1.26
C LYS A 126 -21.56 22.44 -0.37
N ALA A 127 -21.67 23.34 0.62
CA ALA A 127 -20.59 23.65 1.56
C ALA A 127 -19.96 22.40 2.17
N TYR A 128 -18.63 22.31 2.07
CA TYR A 128 -17.84 21.23 2.67
C TYR A 128 -17.89 21.40 4.20
N ALA A 129 -18.56 20.48 4.90
CA ALA A 129 -18.90 20.61 6.33
C ALA A 129 -17.72 20.35 7.29
N GLY A 130 -16.49 20.61 6.84
CA GLY A 130 -15.24 20.40 7.58
C GLY A 130 -14.16 21.38 7.10
N PRO A 131 -12.98 21.39 7.76
CA PRO A 131 -11.88 22.24 7.33
C PRO A 131 -11.45 21.89 5.90
N LEU A 132 -11.10 22.91 5.11
CA LEU A 132 -10.63 22.73 3.74
C LEU A 132 -9.41 21.78 3.68
N PRO A 133 -9.32 20.89 2.67
CA PRO A 133 -8.19 20.00 2.49
C PRO A 133 -6.85 20.74 2.50
N LEU A 134 -5.83 20.14 3.08
CA LEU A 134 -4.54 20.77 3.35
C LEU A 134 -3.41 20.04 2.63
N MET A 135 -2.51 20.79 2.01
CA MET A 135 -1.23 20.33 1.49
C MET A 135 -0.08 21.05 2.19
N TYR A 136 0.97 20.29 2.52
CA TYR A 136 2.28 20.82 2.89
C TYR A 136 3.25 20.68 1.73
N VAL A 137 3.93 21.78 1.37
CA VAL A 137 4.77 21.89 0.17
C VAL A 137 6.17 22.36 0.55
N PRO A 138 7.26 21.68 0.11
CA PRO A 138 8.63 22.17 0.29
C PRO A 138 8.79 23.58 -0.29
N THR A 139 9.54 24.46 0.39
CA THR A 139 9.62 25.90 0.08
C THR A 139 9.94 26.21 -1.39
N LYS A 140 10.75 25.35 -2.03
CA LYS A 140 11.16 25.48 -3.45
C LYS A 140 9.99 25.33 -4.44
N ASP A 141 8.94 24.59 -4.07
CA ASP A 141 7.78 24.26 -4.90
C ASP A 141 6.51 25.00 -4.45
N TYR A 142 6.57 25.76 -3.35
CA TYR A 142 5.41 26.42 -2.73
C TYR A 142 4.64 27.31 -3.71
N GLU A 143 5.34 28.18 -4.44
CA GLU A 143 4.73 29.07 -5.44
C GLU A 143 3.98 28.29 -6.53
N VAL A 144 4.51 27.15 -6.98
CA VAL A 144 3.88 26.36 -8.05
C VAL A 144 2.54 25.80 -7.59
N TYR A 145 2.49 25.23 -6.37
CA TYR A 145 1.25 24.70 -5.80
C TYR A 145 0.30 25.79 -5.29
N ALA A 146 0.80 26.92 -4.80
CA ALA A 146 -0.02 28.04 -4.35
C ALA A 146 -0.76 28.70 -5.52
N ASN A 147 -0.06 28.98 -6.63
CA ASN A 147 -0.68 29.51 -7.85
C ASN A 147 -1.61 28.49 -8.52
N ALA A 148 -1.25 27.19 -8.53
CA ALA A 148 -2.12 26.14 -9.07
C ALA A 148 -3.42 25.92 -8.28
N LEU A 149 -3.48 26.31 -7.00
CA LEU A 149 -4.66 26.19 -6.14
C LEU A 149 -5.31 27.56 -5.83
N GLU A 150 -4.92 28.63 -6.51
CA GLU A 150 -5.48 29.97 -6.28
C GLU A 150 -6.99 30.00 -6.58
N GLY A 151 -7.79 30.49 -5.62
CA GLY A 151 -9.24 30.58 -5.74
C GLY A 151 -10.01 29.26 -5.56
N TYR A 152 -9.32 28.13 -5.39
CA TYR A 152 -9.92 26.83 -5.10
C TYR A 152 -10.11 26.58 -3.59
N PRO A 153 -11.02 25.68 -3.17
CA PRO A 153 -11.30 25.39 -1.76
C PRO A 153 -10.25 24.46 -1.12
N ALA A 154 -8.99 24.90 -1.11
CA ALA A 154 -7.84 24.19 -0.58
C ALA A 154 -6.98 25.09 0.31
N ARG A 155 -6.10 24.48 1.11
CA ARG A 155 -5.08 25.18 1.91
C ARG A 155 -3.69 24.67 1.53
N VAL A 156 -2.77 25.60 1.31
CA VAL A 156 -1.36 25.30 1.03
C VAL A 156 -0.52 25.91 2.15
N LYS A 157 0.34 25.10 2.78
CA LYS A 157 1.32 25.52 3.78
C LYS A 157 2.72 25.15 3.33
N ILE A 158 3.71 25.97 3.69
CA ILE A 158 5.11 25.56 3.57
C ILE A 158 5.35 24.38 4.53
N TYR A 159 6.00 23.34 4.03
CA TYR A 159 6.44 22.19 4.81
C TYR A 159 7.59 22.62 5.75
N PRO A 160 7.49 22.41 7.07
CA PRO A 160 8.29 23.18 8.03
C PRO A 160 9.77 22.78 8.16
N GLY A 161 10.22 21.67 7.55
CA GLY A 161 11.59 21.17 7.63
C GLY A 161 11.65 19.64 7.76
N MET A 162 12.84 19.04 7.84
CA MET A 162 13.02 17.59 7.96
C MET A 162 12.55 17.03 9.33
N PRO A 163 12.15 15.74 9.43
CA PRO A 163 11.78 15.02 10.66
C PRO A 163 12.62 15.28 11.92
N HIS A 164 13.93 15.49 11.74
CA HIS A 164 14.90 15.70 12.81
C HIS A 164 15.21 17.18 13.10
N THR A 165 14.59 18.12 12.37
CA THR A 165 14.84 19.58 12.51
C THR A 165 13.67 20.35 13.10
N VAL A 166 12.42 19.92 12.87
CA VAL A 166 11.23 20.59 13.40
C VAL A 166 10.79 19.93 14.70
N LYS A 167 10.51 20.73 15.72
CA LYS A 167 9.83 20.25 16.93
C LYS A 167 8.35 20.05 16.62
N ASP A 168 7.70 19.17 17.36
CA ASP A 168 6.24 19.06 17.42
C ASP A 168 5.54 18.63 16.10
N PHE A 169 6.22 17.82 15.26
CA PHE A 169 5.61 17.15 14.09
C PHE A 169 4.26 16.49 14.40
N ASP A 170 4.12 15.93 15.60
CA ASP A 170 2.90 15.26 16.08
C ASP A 170 1.68 16.18 16.14
N THR A 171 1.89 17.50 16.17
CA THR A 171 0.85 18.53 16.22
C THR A 171 0.37 18.95 14.84
N MET A 172 1.07 18.58 13.75
CA MET A 172 0.66 18.92 12.39
C MET A 172 -0.80 18.53 12.12
N GLU A 173 -1.49 19.37 11.34
CA GLU A 173 -2.80 19.02 10.82
C GLU A 173 -2.65 17.85 9.83
N PRO A 174 -3.62 16.91 9.77
CA PRO A 174 -3.69 15.95 8.68
C PRO A 174 -3.77 16.67 7.33
N GLY A 175 -2.89 16.29 6.41
CA GLY A 175 -2.79 16.87 5.07
C GLY A 175 -1.90 16.03 4.17
N LEU A 176 -2.02 16.27 2.87
CA LEU A 176 -1.13 15.68 1.86
C LEU A 176 0.26 16.31 1.96
N LEU A 177 1.30 15.50 1.74
CA LEU A 177 2.64 15.98 1.43
C LEU A 177 2.75 16.10 -0.08
N ALA A 178 3.23 17.24 -0.57
CA ALA A 178 3.44 17.44 -2.00
C ALA A 178 4.41 16.39 -2.58
N LEU A 179 4.27 16.12 -3.87
CA LEU A 179 5.25 15.35 -4.64
C LEU A 179 5.76 16.25 -5.79
N GLN A 180 6.52 15.71 -6.75
CA GLN A 180 6.94 16.50 -7.90
C GLN A 180 5.72 16.96 -8.70
N PHE A 181 5.58 18.28 -8.89
CA PHE A 181 4.47 18.89 -9.61
C PHE A 181 4.45 18.44 -11.09
N GLY A 182 3.25 18.24 -11.63
CA GLY A 182 3.02 17.77 -12.99
C GLY A 182 3.35 16.29 -13.23
N ALA A 183 3.77 15.54 -12.20
CA ALA A 183 4.05 14.11 -12.31
C ALA A 183 2.89 13.25 -11.75
N GLN A 184 2.79 12.03 -12.29
CA GLN A 184 1.75 11.05 -11.97
C GLN A 184 2.21 10.04 -10.92
N TYR A 185 1.25 9.42 -10.23
CA TYR A 185 1.47 8.25 -9.37
C TYR A 185 0.23 7.34 -9.35
N MET A 186 0.41 6.08 -8.93
CA MET A 186 -0.71 5.17 -8.64
C MET A 186 -0.96 5.07 -7.12
N VAL A 187 -2.22 4.93 -6.73
CA VAL A 187 -2.61 4.58 -5.35
C VAL A 187 -2.85 3.07 -5.20
N PRO A 188 -2.83 2.51 -3.97
CA PRO A 188 -3.23 1.12 -3.75
C PRO A 188 -4.70 0.84 -4.02
N GLY A 189 -5.62 1.78 -3.74
CA GLY A 189 -7.05 1.65 -3.99
C GLY A 189 -7.93 1.76 -2.74
N GLY A 190 -9.26 1.73 -2.90
CA GLY A 190 -10.22 1.79 -1.79
C GLY A 190 -9.98 2.99 -0.86
N ARG A 191 -9.80 2.73 0.44
CA ARG A 191 -9.52 3.77 1.45
C ARG A 191 -8.11 4.38 1.38
N PHE A 192 -7.24 3.91 0.49
CA PHE A 192 -5.84 4.35 0.36
C PHE A 192 -5.70 5.35 -0.81
N THR A 193 -5.86 6.66 -0.54
CA THR A 193 -5.84 7.75 -1.55
C THR A 193 -4.48 8.43 -1.75
N SER A 194 -3.39 7.81 -1.30
CA SER A 194 -2.03 8.34 -1.33
C SER A 194 -1.09 7.43 -2.11
N MET A 195 0.08 7.95 -2.50
CA MET A 195 1.19 7.08 -2.90
C MET A 195 1.67 6.36 -1.64
N TYR A 196 1.89 5.05 -1.70
CA TYR A 196 2.47 4.25 -0.61
C TYR A 196 3.82 3.67 -1.07
N GLY A 197 4.81 3.66 -0.18
CA GLY A 197 6.21 3.38 -0.49
C GLY A 197 6.44 2.00 -1.12
N TRP A 198 6.11 0.91 -0.42
CA TRP A 198 6.40 -0.44 -0.93
C TRP A 198 5.38 -0.93 -1.97
N ASP A 199 4.11 -0.50 -1.88
CA ASP A 199 3.07 -0.77 -2.88
C ASP A 199 3.50 -0.32 -4.27
N SER A 200 4.18 0.83 -4.35
CA SER A 200 4.64 1.44 -5.60
C SER A 200 5.54 0.52 -6.41
N PHE A 201 6.43 -0.25 -5.79
CA PHE A 201 7.27 -1.22 -6.48
C PHE A 201 6.44 -2.33 -7.16
N PHE A 202 5.45 -2.89 -6.45
CA PHE A 202 4.59 -3.94 -6.99
C PHE A 202 3.68 -3.41 -8.09
N ILE A 203 3.11 -2.21 -7.93
CA ILE A 203 2.32 -1.56 -8.98
C ILE A 203 3.18 -1.29 -10.21
N ILE A 204 4.41 -0.79 -10.06
CA ILE A 204 5.36 -0.56 -11.17
C ILE A 204 5.65 -1.86 -11.94
N LEU A 205 5.78 -3.00 -11.27
CA LEU A 205 5.87 -4.30 -11.97
C LEU A 205 4.62 -4.55 -12.84
N GLY A 206 3.41 -4.36 -12.29
CA GLY A 206 2.16 -4.53 -13.04
C GLY A 206 2.01 -3.59 -14.24
N LEU A 207 2.39 -2.32 -14.09
CA LEU A 207 2.39 -1.33 -15.17
C LEU A 207 3.36 -1.72 -16.30
N LEU A 208 4.50 -2.33 -15.96
CA LEU A 208 5.46 -2.85 -16.94
C LEU A 208 5.00 -4.18 -17.58
N SER A 209 4.26 -5.01 -16.85
CA SER A 209 3.76 -6.31 -17.33
C SER A 209 2.46 -6.25 -18.15
N SER A 210 1.79 -5.10 -18.20
CA SER A 210 0.48 -4.98 -18.89
C SER A 210 0.55 -5.18 -20.42
N SER A 211 1.75 -5.14 -21.02
CA SER A 211 2.03 -5.58 -22.38
C SER A 211 3.53 -5.84 -22.57
N GLU A 212 3.91 -6.52 -23.65
CA GLU A 212 5.33 -6.66 -24.03
C GLU A 212 5.55 -6.25 -25.50
N PRO A 213 6.32 -5.18 -25.78
CA PRO A 213 6.94 -4.26 -24.82
C PRO A 213 5.89 -3.48 -23.97
N PRO A 214 6.29 -2.90 -22.82
CA PRO A 214 5.37 -2.17 -21.95
C PRO A 214 4.65 -1.01 -22.64
N ASP A 215 3.37 -0.79 -22.29
CA ASP A 215 2.59 0.32 -22.84
C ASP A 215 3.30 1.67 -22.59
N PRO A 216 3.48 2.52 -23.62
CA PRO A 216 4.22 3.77 -23.47
C PRO A 216 3.64 4.73 -22.42
N LYS A 217 2.33 4.72 -22.15
CA LYS A 217 1.70 5.58 -21.13
C LYS A 217 1.97 5.01 -19.73
N LEU A 218 1.72 3.72 -19.52
CA LEU A 218 1.95 3.05 -18.24
C LEU A 218 3.44 3.07 -17.85
N LEU A 219 4.34 2.96 -18.83
CA LEU A 219 5.77 3.17 -18.65
C LEU A 219 6.11 4.61 -18.21
N GLN A 220 5.46 5.64 -18.75
CA GLN A 220 5.65 7.01 -18.25
C GLN A 220 5.07 7.23 -16.84
N VAL A 221 3.99 6.54 -16.47
CA VAL A 221 3.49 6.54 -15.08
C VAL A 221 4.51 5.87 -14.15
N ALA A 222 5.06 4.72 -14.52
CA ALA A 222 6.08 4.03 -13.72
C ALA A 222 7.37 4.87 -13.55
N ILE A 223 7.83 5.52 -14.63
CA ILE A 223 8.96 6.47 -14.58
C ILE A 223 8.62 7.74 -13.78
N SER A 224 7.34 8.13 -13.72
CA SER A 224 6.87 9.22 -12.86
C SER A 224 6.86 8.82 -11.39
N MET A 225 6.40 7.61 -11.06
CA MET A 225 6.44 7.08 -9.69
C MET A 225 7.88 7.01 -9.15
N LEU A 226 8.86 6.55 -9.93
CA LEU A 226 10.28 6.63 -9.57
C LEU A 226 10.73 8.07 -9.23
N LYS A 227 10.25 9.08 -9.98
CA LYS A 227 10.55 10.50 -9.69
C LYS A 227 9.87 10.97 -8.39
N GLN A 228 8.71 10.43 -8.04
CA GLN A 228 8.04 10.70 -6.75
C GLN A 228 8.76 10.03 -5.57
N GLU A 229 9.19 8.77 -5.70
CA GLU A 229 9.99 8.08 -4.68
C GLU A 229 11.26 8.88 -4.34
N ILE A 230 11.96 9.36 -5.37
CA ILE A 230 13.14 10.24 -5.25
C ILE A 230 12.77 11.59 -4.61
N TYR A 231 11.64 12.18 -5.00
CA TYR A 231 11.19 13.47 -4.45
C TYR A 231 10.89 13.37 -2.95
N GLU A 232 10.31 12.26 -2.46
CA GLU A 232 10.10 12.08 -1.01
C GLU A 232 11.43 12.02 -0.26
N ILE A 233 12.41 11.24 -0.74
CA ILE A 233 13.73 11.16 -0.10
C ILE A 233 14.44 12.52 -0.09
N GLU A 234 14.40 13.27 -1.21
CA GLU A 234 15.03 14.60 -1.29
C GLU A 234 14.41 15.66 -0.37
N ASN A 235 13.09 15.62 -0.13
CA ASN A 235 12.36 16.68 0.59
C ASN A 235 11.93 16.31 2.01
N TYR A 236 11.73 15.02 2.28
CA TYR A 236 11.21 14.47 3.54
C TYR A 236 12.21 13.51 4.23
N GLY A 237 13.24 13.07 3.51
CA GLY A 237 14.41 12.36 4.06
C GLY A 237 14.32 10.83 4.00
N ALA A 238 13.17 10.29 3.59
CA ALA A 238 12.89 8.86 3.42
C ALA A 238 11.80 8.67 2.37
N LEU A 239 11.68 7.49 1.77
CA LEU A 239 10.42 7.04 1.16
C LEU A 239 9.42 6.79 2.29
N LEU A 240 8.26 7.42 2.26
CA LEU A 240 7.30 7.37 3.36
C LEU A 240 6.39 6.16 3.27
N ASN A 241 5.73 5.79 4.38
CA ASN A 241 4.63 4.83 4.35
C ASN A 241 3.53 5.31 3.40
N ALA A 242 3.18 6.60 3.47
CA ALA A 242 2.45 7.29 2.42
C ALA A 242 2.69 8.81 2.50
N ASN A 243 2.39 9.55 1.42
CA ASN A 243 2.60 11.00 1.31
C ASN A 243 1.61 11.86 2.15
N ARG A 244 1.54 11.65 3.48
CA ARG A 244 0.64 12.33 4.42
C ARG A 244 1.41 12.81 5.66
N SER A 245 1.03 13.97 6.20
CA SER A 245 1.73 14.59 7.35
C SER A 245 1.88 13.68 8.58
N TYR A 246 0.88 12.85 8.89
CA TYR A 246 0.93 11.91 10.01
C TYR A 246 1.83 10.68 9.79
N PHE A 247 2.36 10.48 8.57
CA PHE A 247 3.34 9.45 8.22
C PHE A 247 4.78 9.96 8.08
N ILE A 248 5.05 11.26 8.26
CA ILE A 248 6.36 11.87 8.01
C ILE A 248 7.55 11.23 8.79
N ASN A 249 7.25 10.58 9.92
CA ASN A 249 8.21 9.88 10.78
C ASN A 249 8.27 8.35 10.56
N ARG A 250 7.67 7.85 9.46
CA ARG A 250 7.44 6.43 9.18
C ARG A 250 7.73 6.11 7.72
N SER A 251 8.65 5.17 7.49
CA SER A 251 8.93 4.63 6.15
C SER A 251 8.11 3.37 5.85
N GLN A 252 8.49 2.62 4.83
CA GLN A 252 7.99 1.30 4.48
C GLN A 252 9.16 0.44 3.96
N PRO A 253 8.98 -0.87 3.67
CA PRO A 253 10.06 -1.71 3.14
C PRO A 253 10.75 -1.07 1.90
N PRO A 254 12.07 -0.76 1.95
CA PRO A 254 12.69 0.22 1.05
C PRO A 254 13.05 -0.35 -0.33
N LEU A 255 12.06 -0.37 -1.23
CA LEU A 255 12.17 -1.04 -2.53
C LEU A 255 12.69 -0.17 -3.68
N LEU A 256 12.95 1.12 -3.48
CA LEU A 256 13.45 2.06 -4.52
C LEU A 256 14.65 1.51 -5.33
N SER A 257 15.62 0.84 -4.68
CA SER A 257 16.75 0.27 -5.44
C SER A 257 16.33 -0.83 -6.42
N SER A 258 15.24 -1.54 -6.13
CA SER A 258 14.64 -2.52 -7.03
C SER A 258 13.77 -1.83 -8.08
N THR A 259 13.02 -0.77 -7.72
CA THR A 259 12.30 0.09 -8.68
C THR A 259 13.25 0.64 -9.75
N LEU A 260 14.39 1.20 -9.33
CA LEU A 260 15.45 1.66 -10.21
C LEU A 260 15.98 0.54 -11.12
N MET A 261 16.28 -0.64 -10.57
CA MET A 261 16.82 -1.75 -11.37
C MET A 261 15.84 -2.32 -12.41
N VAL A 262 14.53 -2.32 -12.15
CA VAL A 262 13.52 -2.77 -13.15
C VAL A 262 13.22 -1.71 -14.21
N LEU A 263 13.35 -0.42 -13.88
CA LEU A 263 13.19 0.68 -14.84
C LEU A 263 14.46 0.98 -15.65
N LEU A 264 15.64 0.57 -15.15
CA LEU A 264 16.94 0.84 -15.77
C LEU A 264 17.03 0.52 -17.27
N PRO A 265 16.48 -0.59 -17.82
CA PRO A 265 16.50 -0.87 -19.25
C PRO A 265 15.90 0.26 -20.11
N TYR A 266 14.89 0.95 -19.59
CA TYR A 266 14.15 2.01 -20.25
C TYR A 266 14.76 3.40 -19.99
N ILE A 267 15.30 3.64 -18.79
CA ILE A 267 15.85 4.96 -18.39
C ILE A 267 17.37 5.11 -18.48
N LYS A 268 18.13 4.06 -18.83
CA LYS A 268 19.62 4.07 -18.90
C LYS A 268 20.24 5.23 -19.70
N ASN A 269 19.52 5.80 -20.66
CA ASN A 269 19.98 6.95 -21.46
C ASN A 269 19.79 8.29 -20.73
N ASP A 270 18.86 8.39 -19.78
CA ASP A 270 18.76 9.52 -18.85
C ASP A 270 19.71 9.31 -17.67
N THR A 271 20.99 9.54 -17.94
CA THR A 271 22.06 9.41 -16.95
C THR A 271 21.88 10.33 -15.75
N LYS A 272 21.13 11.44 -15.88
CA LYS A 272 20.78 12.33 -14.78
C LYS A 272 19.76 11.69 -13.85
N LEU A 273 18.69 11.11 -14.39
CA LEU A 273 17.69 10.39 -13.58
C LEU A 273 18.31 9.16 -12.90
N VAL A 274 19.13 8.38 -13.60
CA VAL A 274 19.83 7.22 -13.01
C VAL A 274 20.78 7.64 -11.88
N ALA A 275 21.56 8.71 -12.06
CA ALA A 275 22.44 9.23 -11.01
C ALA A 275 21.66 9.78 -9.80
N ARG A 276 20.58 10.55 -10.05
CA ARG A 276 19.68 11.08 -9.01
C ARG A 276 19.02 9.96 -8.20
N ALA A 277 18.53 8.92 -8.88
CA ALA A 277 17.95 7.74 -8.25
C ALA A 277 18.98 6.96 -7.41
N THR A 278 20.19 6.77 -7.95
CA THR A 278 21.28 6.10 -7.22
C THR A 278 21.67 6.88 -5.96
N ALA A 279 21.76 8.21 -6.04
CA ALA A 279 22.03 9.08 -4.90
C ALA A 279 20.91 9.02 -3.84
N ALA A 280 19.63 9.00 -4.25
CA ALA A 280 18.50 8.86 -3.34
C ALA A 280 18.52 7.50 -2.60
N VAL A 281 18.86 6.40 -3.28
CA VAL A 281 19.03 5.08 -2.64
C VAL A 281 20.13 5.12 -1.56
N VAL A 282 21.27 5.77 -1.84
CA VAL A 282 22.36 5.92 -0.85
C VAL A 282 21.91 6.80 0.32
N GLN A 283 21.23 7.92 0.04
CA GLN A 283 20.71 8.85 1.04
C GLN A 283 19.73 8.16 2.00
N GLU A 284 18.78 7.37 1.49
CA GLU A 284 17.83 6.62 2.32
C GLU A 284 18.53 5.49 3.10
N TYR A 285 19.39 4.72 2.43
CA TYR A 285 20.15 3.63 3.07
C TYR A 285 20.95 4.15 4.29
N ASP A 286 21.64 5.28 4.15
CA ASP A 286 22.41 5.89 5.24
C ASP A 286 21.53 6.59 6.28
N ASN A 287 20.60 7.45 5.87
CA ASN A 287 19.85 8.34 6.79
C ASN A 287 18.59 7.74 7.41
N VAL A 288 18.17 6.54 6.98
CA VAL A 288 16.99 5.84 7.51
C VAL A 288 17.39 4.49 8.12
N TRP A 289 18.12 3.66 7.37
CA TRP A 289 18.26 2.21 7.65
C TRP A 289 19.61 1.80 8.27
N ARG A 290 20.66 2.61 8.10
CA ARG A 290 22.00 2.41 8.70
C ARG A 290 22.34 3.41 9.81
N CYS A 291 21.36 4.19 10.27
CA CYS A 291 21.54 5.17 11.34
C CYS A 291 20.68 4.88 12.58
N GLY A 292 20.88 5.71 13.61
CA GLY A 292 19.96 5.89 14.73
C GLY A 292 19.63 4.60 15.47
N HIS A 293 18.33 4.39 15.70
CA HIS A 293 17.76 3.27 16.45
C HIS A 293 17.38 2.07 15.56
N ARG A 294 17.19 2.27 14.25
CA ARG A 294 16.94 1.16 13.30
C ARG A 294 18.17 0.26 13.13
N TYR A 295 19.38 0.84 13.15
CA TYR A 295 20.61 0.10 12.89
C TYR A 295 21.26 -0.47 14.15
N ASP A 296 21.36 -1.80 14.25
CA ASP A 296 22.16 -2.46 15.29
C ASP A 296 23.64 -2.55 14.89
N LYS A 297 24.48 -1.83 15.62
CA LYS A 297 25.94 -1.83 15.45
C LYS A 297 26.61 -3.15 15.86
N LYS A 298 25.96 -3.99 16.67
CA LYS A 298 26.53 -5.26 17.17
C LYS A 298 26.49 -6.36 16.11
N THR A 299 25.33 -6.56 15.48
CA THR A 299 25.16 -7.53 14.39
C THR A 299 25.50 -6.95 13.02
N GLY A 300 25.32 -5.63 12.82
CA GLY A 300 25.37 -5.03 11.49
C GLY A 300 24.04 -5.10 10.71
N LEU A 301 22.98 -5.62 11.33
CA LEU A 301 21.63 -5.70 10.78
C LEU A 301 20.79 -4.46 11.13
N SER A 302 19.63 -4.35 10.47
CA SER A 302 18.67 -3.26 10.69
C SER A 302 17.29 -3.79 11.09
N ARG A 303 16.48 -2.92 11.70
CA ARG A 303 15.18 -3.19 12.34
C ARG A 303 14.16 -2.15 11.88
N TYR A 304 12.87 -2.50 11.86
CA TYR A 304 11.81 -1.51 11.75
C TYR A 304 11.61 -0.85 13.11
N ASP A 305 11.83 0.46 13.19
CA ASP A 305 11.78 1.23 14.44
C ASP A 305 11.39 2.68 14.15
N GLY A 306 10.29 2.83 13.41
CA GLY A 306 9.70 4.13 13.08
C GLY A 306 9.40 4.94 14.34
N HIS A 307 9.57 6.26 14.27
CA HIS A 307 9.60 7.07 15.49
C HIS A 307 8.22 7.05 16.20
N PRO A 308 8.14 6.75 17.51
CA PRO A 308 6.87 6.53 18.23
C PRO A 308 6.09 7.82 18.55
N ALA A 309 6.34 8.89 17.80
CA ALA A 309 5.82 10.22 18.09
C ALA A 309 4.36 10.35 17.60
N THR A 310 4.10 10.16 16.31
CA THR A 310 2.73 10.24 15.78
C THR A 310 1.89 9.02 16.18
N LEU A 311 0.81 9.27 16.96
CA LEU A 311 -0.41 8.48 16.80
C LEU A 311 -0.86 8.63 15.33
N CYS A 312 -0.96 7.51 14.61
CA CYS A 312 -1.45 7.51 13.24
C CYS A 312 -2.93 7.87 13.26
N ARG A 313 -3.26 9.11 12.88
CA ARG A 313 -4.64 9.63 12.95
C ARG A 313 -5.59 9.03 11.90
N ALA A 314 -5.08 8.09 11.10
CA ALA A 314 -5.77 7.35 10.03
C ALA A 314 -6.22 5.93 10.45
N THR A 315 -6.09 5.59 11.73
CA THR A 315 -6.64 4.36 12.32
C THR A 315 -8.11 4.54 12.70
N GLU A 316 -8.85 3.44 12.77
CA GLU A 316 -10.28 3.47 13.11
C GLU A 316 -10.54 3.80 14.59
N PRO A 317 -11.72 4.35 14.94
CA PRO A 317 -12.08 4.60 16.34
C PRO A 317 -11.97 3.33 17.18
N GLY A 318 -11.25 3.40 18.30
CA GLY A 318 -11.03 2.27 19.20
C GLY A 318 -9.84 1.35 18.82
N HIS A 319 -9.26 1.45 17.63
CA HIS A 319 -8.13 0.63 17.19
C HIS A 319 -6.94 0.69 18.18
N TYR A 320 -6.59 1.88 18.69
CA TYR A 320 -5.56 2.04 19.74
C TYR A 320 -5.97 1.51 21.12
N ALA A 321 -7.26 1.40 21.43
CA ALA A 321 -7.72 0.80 22.69
C ALA A 321 -7.58 -0.73 22.64
N TRP A 322 -7.93 -1.35 21.50
CA TRP A 322 -7.70 -2.77 21.25
C TRP A 322 -6.19 -3.11 21.25
N MET A 323 -5.35 -2.34 20.55
CA MET A 323 -3.90 -2.61 20.51
C MET A 323 -3.17 -2.38 21.84
N LYS A 324 -3.76 -1.73 22.85
CA LYS A 324 -3.19 -1.66 24.21
C LYS A 324 -3.14 -3.03 24.92
N GLY A 325 -3.87 -4.02 24.42
CA GLY A 325 -3.78 -5.41 24.89
C GLY A 325 -2.63 -6.21 24.25
N LEU A 326 -1.92 -5.65 23.25
CA LEU A 326 -0.79 -6.29 22.56
C LEU A 326 0.54 -5.75 23.09
N THR A 327 1.59 -6.56 23.03
CA THR A 327 2.95 -6.12 23.40
C THR A 327 3.60 -5.28 22.29
N GLY A 328 4.57 -4.44 22.69
CA GLY A 328 5.33 -3.55 21.80
C GLY A 328 4.53 -2.36 21.24
N ASP A 329 5.23 -1.34 20.75
CA ASP A 329 4.57 -0.16 20.20
C ASP A 329 3.96 -0.42 18.82
N ALA A 330 2.63 -0.50 18.79
CA ALA A 330 1.86 -0.65 17.56
C ALA A 330 2.20 0.36 16.46
N ARG A 331 2.60 1.59 16.84
CA ARG A 331 2.99 2.66 15.91
C ARG A 331 4.33 2.38 15.23
N LYS A 332 4.95 1.23 15.43
CA LYS A 332 6.22 0.85 14.77
C LYS A 332 6.07 -0.34 13.83
N ARG A 333 5.14 -1.27 14.13
CA ARG A 333 4.77 -2.40 13.25
C ARG A 333 4.44 -1.96 11.81
N ALA A 334 3.68 -0.87 11.64
CA ALA A 334 3.28 -0.36 10.33
C ALA A 334 4.42 0.23 9.46
N GLU A 335 5.66 0.29 9.95
CA GLU A 335 6.83 0.55 9.10
C GLU A 335 7.28 -0.71 8.33
N SER A 336 6.90 -1.90 8.78
CA SER A 336 7.19 -3.18 8.10
C SER A 336 6.25 -3.51 6.93
N GLY A 337 5.17 -2.74 6.75
CA GLY A 337 4.06 -3.07 5.85
C GLY A 337 3.15 -4.21 6.34
N HIS A 338 3.52 -4.93 7.41
CA HIS A 338 2.79 -6.07 7.94
C HIS A 338 1.96 -5.70 9.19
N ASP A 339 1.24 -4.57 9.17
CA ASP A 339 0.27 -4.19 10.21
C ASP A 339 -1.11 -4.88 9.98
N THR A 340 -1.53 -5.89 10.76
CA THR A 340 -0.78 -6.61 11.80
C THR A 340 -0.58 -8.11 11.53
N THR A 341 0.49 -8.67 12.09
CA THR A 341 0.84 -10.11 12.09
C THR A 341 1.31 -10.51 13.49
N ALA A 342 0.95 -11.72 13.92
CA ALA A 342 1.43 -12.32 15.15
C ALA A 342 2.97 -12.52 15.16
N ARG A 343 3.64 -12.55 14.00
CA ARG A 343 5.12 -12.48 13.90
C ARG A 343 5.70 -11.23 14.60
N LEU A 344 5.00 -10.11 14.55
CA LEU A 344 5.48 -8.79 15.01
C LEU A 344 4.66 -8.21 16.18
N THR A 345 3.64 -8.93 16.68
CA THR A 345 2.90 -8.58 17.90
C THR A 345 3.18 -9.50 19.09
N ARG A 346 3.77 -10.69 18.88
CA ARG A 346 4.18 -11.60 19.98
C ARG A 346 5.42 -11.08 20.73
N THR A 347 6.32 -10.40 20.02
CA THR A 347 7.51 -9.72 20.54
C THR A 347 7.43 -8.23 20.21
N ASP A 348 8.27 -7.39 20.83
CA ASP A 348 8.40 -6.01 20.36
C ASP A 348 9.13 -6.01 19.02
N ALA A 349 8.41 -5.66 17.95
CA ALA A 349 8.92 -5.64 16.57
C ALA A 349 10.22 -4.83 16.42
N CYS A 350 10.47 -3.86 17.30
CA CYS A 350 11.63 -2.98 17.23
C CYS A 350 12.87 -3.57 17.89
N ASP A 351 12.73 -4.64 18.68
CA ASP A 351 13.86 -5.47 19.08
C ASP A 351 14.26 -6.46 17.97
N MET A 352 13.40 -6.70 16.97
CA MET A 352 13.61 -7.66 15.90
C MET A 352 14.36 -7.05 14.71
N ALA A 353 15.54 -7.59 14.39
CA ALA A 353 16.08 -7.52 13.04
C ALA A 353 15.32 -8.55 12.19
N THR A 354 14.54 -8.10 11.21
CA THR A 354 13.66 -8.97 10.43
C THR A 354 14.34 -9.48 9.15
N VAL A 355 13.99 -10.68 8.71
CA VAL A 355 14.54 -11.30 7.50
C VAL A 355 14.23 -10.47 6.26
N ASP A 356 13.00 -9.95 6.15
CA ASP A 356 12.55 -9.13 5.03
C ASP A 356 13.40 -7.86 4.82
N LEU A 357 13.54 -7.02 5.84
CA LEU A 357 14.31 -5.77 5.80
C LEU A 357 15.77 -6.03 5.47
N ASN A 358 16.37 -7.05 6.10
CA ASN A 358 17.77 -7.35 5.88
C ASN A 358 18.03 -8.01 4.51
N CYS A 359 17.06 -8.75 3.96
CA CYS A 359 17.07 -9.15 2.54
C CYS A 359 16.96 -7.96 1.59
N ILE A 360 16.10 -6.98 1.89
CA ILE A 360 16.00 -5.75 1.07
C ILE A 360 17.29 -4.94 1.15
N LEU A 361 17.91 -4.81 2.33
CA LEU A 361 19.19 -4.10 2.47
C LEU A 361 20.35 -4.84 1.77
N TYR A 362 20.39 -6.17 1.82
CA TYR A 362 21.31 -6.97 0.99
C TYR A 362 21.08 -6.70 -0.50
N ARG A 363 19.82 -6.57 -0.93
CA ARG A 363 19.45 -6.23 -2.32
C ARG A 363 19.88 -4.81 -2.69
N ILE A 364 19.72 -3.83 -1.80
CA ILE A 364 20.22 -2.45 -1.98
C ILE A 364 21.74 -2.45 -2.15
N GLU A 365 22.47 -3.08 -1.23
CA GLU A 365 23.93 -3.19 -1.29
C GLU A 365 24.39 -3.89 -2.59
N SER A 366 23.71 -4.97 -2.97
CA SER A 366 23.96 -5.70 -4.23
C SER A 366 23.61 -4.89 -5.48
N ASN A 367 22.62 -4.00 -5.43
CA ASN A 367 22.22 -3.17 -6.56
C ASN A 367 23.16 -1.97 -6.72
N LEU A 368 23.57 -1.30 -5.63
CA LEU A 368 24.57 -0.24 -5.66
C LEU A 368 25.94 -0.75 -6.15
N ALA A 369 26.29 -2.00 -5.80
CA ALA A 369 27.45 -2.69 -6.36
C ALA A 369 27.37 -2.97 -7.87
N LYS A 370 26.16 -3.13 -8.44
CA LYS A 370 25.91 -3.28 -9.89
C LYS A 370 25.84 -1.94 -10.62
N LEU A 371 25.37 -0.89 -9.94
CA LEU A 371 25.36 0.49 -10.43
C LEU A 371 26.74 1.16 -10.34
N HIS A 372 27.75 0.45 -9.81
CA HIS A 372 29.12 0.94 -9.62
C HIS A 372 29.20 2.23 -8.77
N GLU A 373 28.30 2.39 -7.78
CA GLU A 373 28.29 3.56 -6.90
C GLU A 373 29.59 3.61 -6.07
N PRO A 374 30.39 4.70 -6.15
CA PRO A 374 31.75 4.72 -5.62
C PRO A 374 31.90 4.99 -4.12
N SER A 375 30.85 5.39 -3.37
CA SER A 375 31.02 5.88 -1.99
C SER A 375 31.62 4.87 -1.00
N ARG A 376 31.48 3.55 -1.27
CA ARG A 376 32.03 2.47 -0.44
C ARG A 376 32.10 1.14 -1.20
N ASN A 377 32.77 0.15 -0.60
CA ASN A 377 32.75 -1.23 -1.13
C ASN A 377 31.42 -1.94 -0.80
N TRP A 378 30.41 -1.67 -1.63
CA TRP A 378 29.07 -2.27 -1.51
C TRP A 378 29.05 -3.80 -1.56
N ARG A 379 29.98 -4.43 -2.31
CA ARG A 379 30.09 -5.91 -2.34
C ARG A 379 30.51 -6.47 -0.97
N ALA A 380 31.42 -5.79 -0.27
CA ALA A 380 31.81 -6.20 1.07
C ALA A 380 30.69 -6.01 2.11
N LEU A 381 29.85 -4.96 1.96
CA LEU A 381 28.67 -4.78 2.81
C LEU A 381 27.62 -5.89 2.59
N ALA A 382 27.26 -6.17 1.34
CA ALA A 382 26.36 -7.26 0.99
C ALA A 382 26.86 -8.61 1.52
N HIS A 383 28.16 -8.90 1.34
CA HIS A 383 28.78 -10.12 1.87
C HIS A 383 28.72 -10.17 3.40
N ALA A 384 29.07 -9.09 4.11
CA ALA A 384 29.03 -9.06 5.58
C ALA A 384 27.60 -9.26 6.13
N ARG A 385 26.59 -8.68 5.47
CA ARG A 385 25.17 -8.88 5.81
C ARG A 385 24.74 -10.32 5.56
N ARG A 386 25.13 -10.91 4.41
CA ARG A 386 24.86 -12.33 4.08
C ARG A 386 25.39 -13.26 5.16
N GLU A 387 26.66 -13.15 5.54
CA GLU A 387 27.25 -14.04 6.56
C GLU A 387 26.54 -13.90 7.90
N THR A 388 26.23 -12.66 8.30
CA THR A 388 25.50 -12.39 9.55
C THR A 388 24.11 -13.03 9.53
N MET A 389 23.36 -12.91 8.44
CA MET A 389 22.03 -13.52 8.32
C MET A 389 22.10 -15.06 8.25
N LEU A 390 23.07 -15.63 7.53
CA LEU A 390 23.29 -17.07 7.49
C LEU A 390 23.66 -17.63 8.87
N HIS A 391 24.40 -16.87 9.69
CA HIS A 391 24.79 -17.28 11.04
C HIS A 391 23.67 -17.09 12.09
N LEU A 392 22.91 -16.00 12.03
CA LEU A 392 21.96 -15.61 13.09
C LEU A 392 20.49 -15.93 12.81
N MET A 393 20.10 -16.13 11.54
CA MET A 393 18.69 -16.22 11.13
C MET A 393 18.32 -17.54 10.46
N TYR A 394 19.23 -18.17 9.72
CA TYR A 394 18.95 -19.45 9.05
C TYR A 394 18.95 -20.61 10.06
N ILE A 395 17.88 -21.41 10.08
CA ILE A 395 17.76 -22.60 10.93
C ILE A 395 17.70 -23.85 10.04
N PRO A 396 18.83 -24.58 9.86
CA PRO A 396 18.91 -25.69 8.91
C PRO A 396 17.91 -26.83 9.15
N SER A 397 17.54 -27.08 10.41
CA SER A 397 16.54 -28.11 10.79
C SER A 397 15.09 -27.74 10.41
N GLN A 398 14.82 -26.46 10.14
CA GLN A 398 13.53 -25.96 9.65
C GLN A 398 13.56 -25.55 8.16
N GLY A 399 14.76 -25.42 7.58
CA GLY A 399 14.94 -25.07 6.16
C GLY A 399 14.51 -23.64 5.81
N ALA A 400 14.51 -22.72 6.78
CA ALA A 400 14.04 -21.34 6.61
C ALA A 400 14.86 -20.35 7.44
N PHE A 401 14.72 -19.06 7.12
CA PHE A 401 15.23 -17.95 7.94
C PHE A 401 14.14 -17.45 8.88
N PHE A 402 14.55 -17.00 10.07
CA PHE A 402 13.68 -16.51 11.14
C PHE A 402 14.20 -15.17 11.67
N ASP A 403 13.31 -14.33 12.21
CA ASP A 403 13.66 -12.99 12.67
C ASP A 403 14.54 -13.06 13.94
N TYR A 404 15.53 -12.16 14.06
CA TYR A 404 16.52 -12.17 15.14
C TYR A 404 16.28 -11.05 16.14
N ASN A 405 16.05 -11.40 17.41
CA ASN A 405 15.89 -10.42 18.47
C ASN A 405 17.25 -9.89 18.95
N THR A 406 17.56 -8.66 18.57
CA THR A 406 18.84 -7.98 18.84
C THR A 406 19.10 -7.71 20.33
N LYS A 407 18.05 -7.70 21.16
CA LYS A 407 18.10 -7.36 22.59
C LYS A 407 18.28 -8.59 23.49
N THR A 408 17.61 -9.69 23.19
CA THR A 408 17.87 -10.99 23.84
C THR A 408 19.10 -11.69 23.25
N GLY A 409 19.45 -11.37 22.01
CA GLY A 409 20.53 -12.00 21.26
C GLY A 409 20.15 -13.35 20.64
N LEU A 410 18.85 -13.65 20.51
CA LEU A 410 18.33 -14.94 20.08
C LEU A 410 17.47 -14.81 18.82
N VAL A 411 17.50 -15.85 17.96
CA VAL A 411 16.52 -16.03 16.88
C VAL A 411 15.16 -16.42 17.45
N ASP A 412 14.06 -15.98 16.83
CA ASP A 412 12.70 -16.37 17.20
C ASP A 412 12.13 -17.41 16.20
N PRO A 413 12.22 -18.72 16.49
CA PRO A 413 11.71 -19.78 15.62
C PRO A 413 10.17 -19.97 15.71
N SER A 414 9.42 -19.11 16.41
CA SER A 414 8.01 -19.37 16.77
C SER A 414 6.97 -19.07 15.68
N VAL A 415 7.41 -18.61 14.50
CA VAL A 415 6.59 -18.36 13.30
C VAL A 415 7.40 -18.65 12.04
N LEU A 416 6.97 -19.62 11.24
CA LEU A 416 7.48 -19.79 9.87
C LEU A 416 6.68 -18.86 8.94
N SER A 417 7.34 -17.85 8.39
CA SER A 417 6.71 -16.83 7.54
C SER A 417 7.13 -16.93 6.08
N ALA A 418 6.28 -16.45 5.17
CA ALA A 418 6.64 -16.24 3.77
C ALA A 418 7.84 -15.29 3.62
N THR A 419 8.00 -14.31 4.51
CA THR A 419 9.19 -13.46 4.58
C THR A 419 10.45 -14.25 4.92
N GLY A 420 10.36 -15.26 5.79
CA GLY A 420 11.46 -16.16 6.17
C GLY A 420 11.94 -17.11 5.05
N VAL A 421 11.22 -17.20 3.93
CA VAL A 421 11.52 -18.12 2.84
C VAL A 421 11.69 -17.39 1.50
N SER A 422 10.69 -16.59 1.12
CA SER A 422 10.63 -15.96 -0.21
C SER A 422 11.57 -14.76 -0.35
N TYR A 423 11.89 -14.04 0.74
CA TYR A 423 12.82 -12.90 0.66
C TYR A 423 14.29 -13.33 0.46
N PRO A 424 14.81 -14.35 1.18
CA PRO A 424 16.11 -14.95 0.85
C PRO A 424 16.16 -15.49 -0.58
N LEU A 425 15.11 -16.22 -1.01
CA LEU A 425 14.97 -16.69 -2.40
C LEU A 425 14.89 -15.54 -3.40
N TRP A 426 14.41 -14.34 -3.05
CA TRP A 426 14.31 -13.18 -3.93
C TRP A 426 15.58 -12.32 -3.99
N CYS A 427 16.21 -12.03 -2.84
CA CYS A 427 17.18 -10.93 -2.70
C CYS A 427 18.55 -11.23 -3.34
N GLY A 428 18.87 -12.50 -3.57
CA GLY A 428 20.12 -12.93 -4.20
C GLY A 428 21.18 -13.48 -3.24
N MET A 429 20.88 -13.61 -1.94
CA MET A 429 21.88 -13.96 -0.92
C MET A 429 22.23 -15.45 -0.87
N VAL A 430 21.37 -16.32 -1.43
CA VAL A 430 21.52 -17.79 -1.44
C VAL A 430 21.86 -18.36 -2.82
N ASP A 431 22.19 -17.51 -3.81
CA ASP A 431 22.30 -17.89 -5.23
C ASP A 431 23.47 -18.85 -5.54
N HIS A 432 24.31 -19.15 -4.54
CA HIS A 432 25.42 -20.10 -4.62
C HIS A 432 25.25 -21.29 -3.64
N ASP A 433 24.21 -21.29 -2.83
CA ASP A 433 23.99 -22.23 -1.71
C ASP A 433 22.87 -23.22 -2.05
N GLN A 434 23.07 -24.08 -3.04
CA GLN A 434 21.99 -24.92 -3.58
C GLN A 434 21.29 -25.78 -2.50
N GLY A 435 22.00 -26.27 -1.48
CA GLY A 435 21.38 -26.98 -0.35
C GLY A 435 20.50 -26.10 0.56
N ILE A 436 20.74 -24.78 0.62
CA ILE A 436 19.86 -23.81 1.28
C ILE A 436 18.66 -23.51 0.37
N VAL A 437 18.89 -23.31 -0.93
CA VAL A 437 17.81 -23.13 -1.93
C VAL A 437 16.84 -24.31 -1.91
N ASP A 438 17.34 -25.54 -1.95
CA ASP A 438 16.52 -26.76 -1.92
C ASP A 438 15.69 -26.89 -0.64
N ASN A 439 16.28 -26.55 0.51
CA ASN A 439 15.55 -26.53 1.78
C ASN A 439 14.47 -25.44 1.81
N LEU A 440 14.78 -24.22 1.36
CA LEU A 440 13.82 -23.11 1.28
C LEU A 440 12.64 -23.45 0.35
N VAL A 441 12.92 -23.98 -0.85
CA VAL A 441 11.90 -24.39 -1.82
C VAL A 441 11.06 -25.55 -1.29
N LYS A 442 11.67 -26.53 -0.62
CA LYS A 442 10.96 -27.62 0.05
C LYS A 442 10.05 -27.10 1.17
N THR A 443 10.53 -26.20 2.02
CA THR A 443 9.74 -25.61 3.11
C THR A 443 8.60 -24.76 2.56
N LEU A 444 8.83 -23.93 1.55
CA LEU A 444 7.78 -23.21 0.80
C LEU A 444 6.69 -24.18 0.33
N MET A 445 7.05 -25.18 -0.49
CA MET A 445 6.09 -26.06 -1.16
C MET A 445 5.40 -27.08 -0.23
N THR A 446 5.89 -27.27 1.00
CA THR A 446 5.31 -28.23 1.97
C THR A 446 4.73 -27.60 3.24
N LYS A 447 4.92 -26.29 3.47
CA LYS A 447 4.41 -25.57 4.65
C LYS A 447 3.63 -24.31 4.34
N LEU A 448 3.96 -23.59 3.26
CA LEU A 448 3.38 -22.28 2.96
C LEU A 448 2.59 -22.25 1.64
N ALA A 449 2.79 -23.23 0.74
CA ALA A 449 1.98 -23.40 -0.46
C ALA A 449 0.57 -23.94 -0.13
N ALA A 450 -0.46 -23.15 -0.46
CA ALA A 450 -1.88 -23.45 -0.25
C ALA A 450 -2.62 -23.53 -1.61
N PRO A 451 -3.89 -23.98 -1.68
CA PRO A 451 -4.63 -24.13 -2.93
C PRO A 451 -4.74 -22.86 -3.78
N GLY A 452 -4.75 -21.68 -3.16
CA GLY A 452 -4.86 -20.37 -3.81
C GLY A 452 -3.56 -19.57 -3.95
N GLY A 453 -2.40 -20.12 -3.55
CA GLY A 453 -1.12 -19.39 -3.59
C GLY A 453 -0.21 -19.73 -2.41
N VAL A 454 0.37 -18.71 -1.77
CA VAL A 454 1.25 -18.81 -0.59
C VAL A 454 0.61 -18.10 0.60
N VAL A 455 0.47 -18.78 1.75
CA VAL A 455 0.02 -18.17 3.01
C VAL A 455 1.12 -17.32 3.65
N SER A 456 0.72 -16.26 4.35
CA SER A 456 1.65 -15.30 4.98
C SER A 456 2.57 -15.95 6.04
N ASN A 457 2.05 -16.93 6.78
CA ASN A 457 2.79 -17.75 7.76
C ASN A 457 2.04 -19.05 8.13
N ASP A 458 2.57 -19.79 9.10
CA ASP A 458 2.07 -21.06 9.61
C ASP A 458 1.15 -20.97 10.86
N ILE A 459 0.65 -19.77 11.19
CA ILE A 459 -0.13 -19.53 12.43
C ILE A 459 -1.59 -19.99 12.27
N THR A 460 -1.78 -21.31 12.23
CA THR A 460 -3.08 -21.94 11.96
C THR A 460 -4.09 -21.82 13.10
N ASP A 461 -3.62 -21.59 14.33
CA ASP A 461 -4.40 -21.47 15.55
C ASP A 461 -4.58 -20.02 16.04
N ASP A 462 -5.23 -19.86 17.19
CA ASP A 462 -5.34 -18.61 17.96
C ASP A 462 -4.59 -18.71 19.30
N HIS A 463 -3.74 -19.72 19.51
CA HIS A 463 -3.32 -20.24 20.83
C HIS A 463 -2.41 -19.32 21.66
N ARG A 464 -2.29 -18.03 21.27
CA ARG A 464 -1.72 -16.94 22.09
C ARG A 464 -2.59 -15.67 22.10
N GLY A 465 -3.88 -15.80 21.81
CA GLY A 465 -4.89 -14.74 21.93
C GLY A 465 -4.94 -13.71 20.80
N PHE A 466 -4.20 -13.90 19.71
CA PHE A 466 -4.17 -12.94 18.60
C PHE A 466 -3.81 -13.56 17.24
N ARG A 467 -4.49 -13.06 16.20
CA ARG A 467 -4.23 -13.23 14.76
C ARG A 467 -4.56 -11.92 14.04
N GLY A 468 -3.66 -11.46 13.18
CA GLY A 468 -3.83 -10.26 12.36
C GLY A 468 -4.05 -10.58 10.89
N GLN A 469 -4.26 -9.54 10.08
CA GLN A 469 -4.55 -9.71 8.65
C GLN A 469 -3.37 -10.25 7.83
N TRP A 470 -2.14 -10.14 8.33
CA TRP A 470 -0.91 -10.70 7.73
C TRP A 470 -0.53 -12.08 8.31
N ASP A 471 -1.51 -12.83 8.85
CA ASP A 471 -1.36 -14.20 9.32
C ASP A 471 -2.21 -15.19 8.51
N TRP A 472 -2.00 -16.50 8.70
CA TRP A 472 -2.83 -17.56 8.11
C TRP A 472 -4.33 -17.35 8.40
N PRO A 473 -5.25 -17.54 7.44
CA PRO A 473 -5.05 -18.13 6.11
C PRO A 473 -4.76 -17.09 5.00
N ALA A 474 -4.45 -15.84 5.34
CA ALA A 474 -4.34 -14.77 4.37
C ALA A 474 -3.10 -14.93 3.45
N GLY A 475 -3.30 -14.73 2.16
CA GLY A 475 -2.25 -14.56 1.15
C GLY A 475 -2.35 -13.17 0.51
N TRP A 476 -1.19 -12.52 0.37
CA TRP A 476 -1.07 -11.14 -0.12
C TRP A 476 -0.18 -11.08 -1.37
N ALA A 477 -0.53 -10.22 -2.32
CA ALA A 477 0.13 -10.13 -3.62
C ALA A 477 1.67 -9.91 -3.54
N PRO A 478 2.21 -9.04 -2.64
CA PRO A 478 3.66 -8.88 -2.45
C PRO A 478 4.40 -10.20 -2.16
N HIS A 479 3.82 -11.07 -1.31
CA HIS A 479 4.44 -12.35 -0.98
C HIS A 479 4.47 -13.28 -2.20
N GLN A 480 3.41 -13.29 -3.02
CA GLN A 480 3.36 -14.12 -4.23
C GLN A 480 4.40 -13.65 -5.26
N MET A 481 4.41 -12.35 -5.57
CA MET A 481 5.29 -11.77 -6.59
C MET A 481 6.77 -11.94 -6.24
N LEU A 482 7.17 -11.71 -4.98
CA LEU A 482 8.54 -11.96 -4.51
C LEU A 482 8.89 -13.45 -4.53
N THR A 483 7.93 -14.34 -4.23
CA THR A 483 8.13 -15.79 -4.35
C THR A 483 8.42 -16.21 -5.78
N TRP A 484 7.61 -15.79 -6.76
CA TRP A 484 7.82 -16.14 -8.17
C TRP A 484 9.14 -15.57 -8.71
N LEU A 485 9.42 -14.29 -8.46
CA LEU A 485 10.70 -13.65 -8.80
C LEU A 485 11.91 -14.36 -8.18
N GLY A 486 11.75 -14.89 -6.96
CA GLY A 486 12.76 -15.68 -6.28
C GLY A 486 13.02 -17.02 -6.97
N LEU A 487 11.95 -17.80 -7.14
CA LEU A 487 11.98 -19.12 -7.77
C LEU A 487 12.49 -19.06 -9.21
N MET A 488 11.99 -18.14 -10.04
CA MET A 488 12.38 -18.01 -11.46
C MET A 488 13.88 -17.73 -11.63
N ARG A 489 14.46 -16.80 -10.85
CA ARG A 489 15.90 -16.50 -10.90
C ARG A 489 16.76 -17.71 -10.54
N LEU A 490 16.25 -18.57 -9.65
CA LEU A 490 16.89 -19.80 -9.20
C LEU A 490 16.50 -21.03 -10.07
N ASN A 491 15.93 -20.79 -11.26
CA ASN A 491 15.47 -21.80 -12.22
C ASN A 491 14.41 -22.80 -11.69
N ARG A 492 13.68 -22.43 -10.63
CA ARG A 492 12.55 -23.17 -10.04
C ARG A 492 11.23 -22.79 -10.69
N VAL A 493 11.25 -22.76 -12.03
CA VAL A 493 10.16 -22.23 -12.86
C VAL A 493 8.89 -23.08 -12.75
N LYS A 494 9.00 -24.38 -12.46
CA LYS A 494 7.85 -25.26 -12.22
C LYS A 494 7.11 -24.85 -10.94
N GLU A 495 7.83 -24.65 -9.85
CA GLU A 495 7.29 -24.21 -8.57
C GLU A 495 6.69 -22.79 -8.68
N ALA A 496 7.31 -21.90 -9.46
CA ALA A 496 6.77 -20.57 -9.75
C ALA A 496 5.45 -20.65 -10.54
N ARG A 497 5.40 -21.43 -11.62
CA ARG A 497 4.21 -21.63 -12.47
C ARG A 497 3.04 -22.25 -11.71
N ASP A 498 3.29 -23.22 -10.83
CA ASP A 498 2.27 -23.81 -9.96
C ASP A 498 1.64 -22.74 -9.04
N LEU A 499 2.46 -22.06 -8.24
CA LEU A 499 1.97 -21.03 -7.30
C LEU A 499 1.28 -19.85 -8.00
N ALA A 500 1.79 -19.41 -9.15
CA ALA A 500 1.15 -18.37 -9.96
C ALA A 500 -0.17 -18.84 -10.57
N SER A 501 -0.24 -20.10 -11.06
CA SER A 501 -1.47 -20.67 -11.61
C SER A 501 -2.58 -20.76 -10.57
N ARG A 502 -2.24 -21.04 -9.31
CA ARG A 502 -3.18 -21.05 -8.18
C ARG A 502 -3.74 -19.64 -7.92
N TRP A 503 -2.85 -18.66 -7.73
CA TRP A 503 -3.23 -17.28 -7.43
C TRP A 503 -4.05 -16.63 -8.55
N VAL A 504 -3.64 -16.78 -9.81
CA VAL A 504 -4.39 -16.25 -10.96
C VAL A 504 -5.75 -16.93 -11.11
N SER A 505 -5.89 -18.22 -10.77
CA SER A 505 -7.20 -18.87 -10.75
C SER A 505 -8.13 -18.22 -9.72
N LEU A 506 -7.66 -18.00 -8.49
CA LEU A 506 -8.42 -17.39 -7.40
C LEU A 506 -8.80 -15.93 -7.68
N ALA A 507 -7.88 -15.15 -8.23
CA ALA A 507 -8.13 -13.77 -8.64
C ALA A 507 -9.16 -13.69 -9.78
N LEU A 508 -9.06 -14.59 -10.78
CA LEU A 508 -10.00 -14.64 -11.91
C LEU A 508 -11.39 -15.14 -11.49
N GLU A 509 -11.47 -16.13 -10.60
CA GLU A 509 -12.74 -16.58 -10.01
C GLU A 509 -13.40 -15.49 -9.17
N THR A 510 -12.62 -14.72 -8.41
CA THR A 510 -13.12 -13.54 -7.69
C THR A 510 -13.66 -12.48 -8.65
N PHE A 511 -12.94 -12.16 -9.73
CA PHE A 511 -13.41 -11.23 -10.74
C PHE A 511 -14.71 -11.69 -11.43
N VAL A 512 -14.82 -12.98 -11.78
CA VAL A 512 -16.04 -13.54 -12.39
C VAL A 512 -17.24 -13.47 -11.44
N ASN A 513 -17.04 -13.74 -10.15
CA ASN A 513 -18.14 -13.82 -9.17
C ASN A 513 -18.54 -12.46 -8.58
N TYR A 514 -17.62 -11.49 -8.52
CA TYR A 514 -17.80 -10.22 -7.78
C TYR A 514 -17.41 -8.95 -8.58
N GLY A 515 -16.84 -9.09 -9.78
CA GLY A 515 -16.46 -7.96 -10.63
C GLY A 515 -15.33 -7.08 -10.07
N CYS A 516 -14.48 -7.63 -9.19
CA CYS A 516 -13.47 -6.87 -8.44
C CYS A 516 -12.14 -7.63 -8.26
N LEU A 517 -11.08 -6.91 -7.89
CA LEU A 517 -9.83 -7.50 -7.39
C LEU A 517 -9.46 -6.89 -6.02
N PRO A 518 -9.70 -7.60 -4.90
CA PRO A 518 -9.51 -7.06 -3.57
C PRO A 518 -8.03 -7.00 -3.11
N GLU A 519 -7.81 -6.38 -1.95
CA GLU A 519 -6.51 -6.19 -1.29
C GLU A 519 -5.78 -7.52 -0.97
N LYS A 520 -6.53 -8.55 -0.55
CA LYS A 520 -6.02 -9.82 0.00
C LYS A 520 -7.02 -10.96 -0.21
N PHE A 521 -6.60 -12.21 -0.02
CA PHE A 521 -7.47 -13.39 -0.11
C PHE A 521 -7.21 -14.39 1.02
N ASP A 522 -8.20 -15.20 1.36
CA ASP A 522 -7.97 -16.52 1.95
C ASP A 522 -7.48 -17.46 0.84
N VAL A 523 -6.19 -17.84 0.88
CA VAL A 523 -5.57 -18.74 -0.11
C VAL A 523 -5.65 -20.23 0.29
N VAL A 524 -6.30 -20.54 1.40
CA VAL A 524 -6.52 -21.90 1.90
C VAL A 524 -7.91 -22.38 1.50
N SER A 525 -8.92 -21.57 1.77
CA SER A 525 -10.33 -21.76 1.40
C SER A 525 -10.66 -21.23 -0.01
N CYS A 526 -9.70 -20.56 -0.67
CA CYS A 526 -9.85 -19.91 -1.97
C CYS A 526 -11.04 -18.93 -2.02
N THR A 527 -11.01 -17.89 -1.19
CA THR A 527 -12.05 -16.84 -1.22
C THR A 527 -11.52 -15.43 -0.99
N SER A 528 -12.20 -14.45 -1.59
CA SER A 528 -12.07 -13.02 -1.29
C SER A 528 -12.72 -12.62 0.05
N THR A 529 -13.58 -13.46 0.63
CA THR A 529 -14.31 -13.16 1.87
C THR A 529 -13.41 -13.37 3.09
N LEU A 530 -12.69 -12.33 3.52
CA LEU A 530 -11.76 -12.38 4.64
C LEU A 530 -12.03 -11.25 5.65
N ASN A 531 -12.68 -11.61 6.77
CA ASN A 531 -13.06 -10.69 7.85
C ASN A 531 -12.01 -10.67 8.98
N LEU A 532 -10.79 -10.25 8.65
CA LEU A 532 -9.74 -9.95 9.63
C LEU A 532 -9.56 -8.43 9.76
N GLU A 533 -9.33 -7.94 10.98
CA GLU A 533 -9.20 -6.51 11.32
C GLU A 533 -10.36 -5.65 10.75
N TYR A 534 -10.10 -4.69 9.86
CA TYR A 534 -11.09 -3.83 9.20
C TYR A 534 -11.77 -4.49 7.98
N GLY A 535 -11.61 -5.81 7.81
CA GLY A 535 -12.10 -6.57 6.66
C GLY A 535 -11.24 -6.40 5.42
N ASN A 536 -11.71 -6.95 4.30
CA ASN A 536 -11.05 -6.84 3.00
C ASN A 536 -11.39 -5.50 2.31
N GLN A 537 -10.47 -4.93 1.54
CA GLN A 537 -10.68 -3.70 0.76
C GLN A 537 -10.84 -4.03 -0.72
N CYS A 538 -11.47 -3.12 -1.47
CA CYS A 538 -11.75 -3.27 -2.90
C CYS A 538 -12.63 -4.50 -3.23
N THR A 539 -13.74 -4.64 -2.51
CA THR A 539 -14.69 -5.76 -2.64
C THR A 539 -15.96 -5.42 -3.42
N GLY A 540 -16.21 -4.15 -3.75
CA GLY A 540 -17.35 -3.72 -4.56
C GLY A 540 -17.14 -3.97 -6.06
N VAL A 541 -18.23 -4.10 -6.81
CA VAL A 541 -18.20 -4.29 -8.27
C VAL A 541 -17.49 -3.10 -8.92
N GLY A 542 -16.40 -3.35 -9.65
CA GLY A 542 -15.54 -2.31 -10.24
C GLY A 542 -14.41 -1.80 -9.34
N ASP A 543 -14.28 -2.29 -8.10
CA ASP A 543 -13.12 -1.99 -7.26
C ASP A 543 -11.90 -2.85 -7.65
N PHE A 544 -10.72 -2.24 -7.63
CA PHE A 544 -9.44 -2.91 -7.85
C PHE A 544 -8.37 -2.45 -6.85
N PHE A 545 -7.51 -3.35 -6.42
CA PHE A 545 -6.35 -3.06 -5.58
C PHE A 545 -5.03 -3.23 -6.35
N GLY A 546 -4.17 -2.21 -6.29
CA GLY A 546 -3.03 -2.03 -7.19
C GLY A 546 -2.03 -3.19 -7.22
N TRP A 547 -1.61 -3.74 -6.08
CA TRP A 547 -0.73 -4.91 -6.07
C TRP A 547 -1.42 -6.20 -6.55
N THR A 548 -2.74 -6.30 -6.44
CA THR A 548 -3.49 -7.50 -6.84
C THR A 548 -3.61 -7.53 -8.35
N THR A 549 -4.07 -6.42 -8.92
CA THR A 549 -4.01 -6.12 -10.36
C THR A 549 -2.60 -6.37 -10.91
N ALA A 550 -1.57 -5.82 -10.27
CA ALA A 550 -0.19 -6.02 -10.70
C ALA A 550 0.28 -7.48 -10.65
N SER A 551 -0.11 -8.24 -9.62
CA SER A 551 0.27 -9.65 -9.50
C SER A 551 -0.38 -10.53 -10.56
N VAL A 552 -1.57 -10.16 -11.04
CA VAL A 552 -2.25 -10.86 -12.13
C VAL A 552 -1.52 -10.60 -13.45
N GLU A 553 -1.28 -9.34 -13.83
CA GLU A 553 -0.55 -9.05 -15.08
C GLU A 553 0.89 -9.58 -15.05
N PHE A 554 1.61 -9.42 -13.94
CA PHE A 554 2.96 -9.96 -13.78
C PHE A 554 3.00 -11.49 -13.91
N ALA A 555 2.04 -12.20 -13.31
CA ALA A 555 1.93 -13.65 -13.46
C ALA A 555 1.64 -14.06 -14.90
N LEU A 556 0.67 -13.41 -15.54
CA LEU A 556 0.24 -13.71 -16.91
C LEU A 556 1.30 -13.40 -17.97
N GLN A 557 2.10 -12.35 -17.78
CA GLN A 557 3.10 -11.93 -18.78
C GLN A 557 4.49 -12.55 -18.59
N HIS A 558 4.89 -12.87 -17.34
CA HIS A 558 6.27 -13.29 -17.07
C HIS A 558 6.42 -14.64 -16.37
N VAL A 559 5.41 -15.13 -15.63
CA VAL A 559 5.53 -16.37 -14.86
C VAL A 559 4.87 -17.56 -15.57
N LEU A 560 3.72 -17.33 -16.20
CA LEU A 560 2.89 -18.35 -16.83
C LEU A 560 3.16 -18.47 -18.32
N THR A 561 2.90 -19.67 -18.86
CA THR A 561 2.94 -19.97 -20.29
C THR A 561 1.53 -20.07 -20.87
N GLU A 562 1.41 -20.03 -22.20
CA GLU A 562 0.13 -20.28 -22.89
C GLU A 562 -0.54 -21.61 -22.49
N GLU A 563 0.24 -22.62 -22.08
CA GLU A 563 -0.31 -23.90 -21.60
C GLU A 563 -0.98 -23.74 -20.23
N ASP A 564 -0.33 -23.05 -19.29
CA ASP A 564 -0.89 -22.79 -17.96
C ASP A 564 -2.14 -21.90 -18.07
N ILE A 565 -2.09 -20.87 -18.92
CA ILE A 565 -3.18 -19.93 -19.18
C ILE A 565 -4.41 -20.66 -19.73
N ARG A 566 -4.25 -21.49 -20.77
CA ARG A 566 -5.33 -22.35 -21.28
C ARG A 566 -5.81 -23.36 -20.23
N GLY A 567 -4.93 -23.79 -19.33
CA GLY A 567 -5.27 -24.62 -18.16
C GLY A 567 -6.10 -23.90 -17.09
N ILE A 568 -5.94 -22.58 -16.92
CA ILE A 568 -6.78 -21.72 -16.08
C ILE A 568 -8.15 -21.51 -16.76
N GLU A 569 -8.15 -21.04 -18.01
CA GLU A 569 -9.38 -20.80 -18.80
C GLU A 569 -10.27 -22.04 -18.89
N LYS A 570 -9.68 -23.22 -19.13
CA LYS A 570 -10.42 -24.49 -19.18
C LYS A 570 -11.07 -24.84 -17.84
N ARG A 571 -10.43 -24.52 -16.71
CA ARG A 571 -11.03 -24.72 -15.37
C ARG A 571 -12.21 -23.77 -15.16
N MET A 572 -12.05 -22.48 -15.46
CA MET A 572 -13.16 -21.50 -15.37
C MET A 572 -14.35 -21.91 -16.24
N LYS A 573 -14.10 -22.33 -17.49
CA LYS A 573 -15.12 -22.80 -18.45
C LYS A 573 -15.74 -24.17 -18.11
N MET A 574 -15.30 -24.83 -17.03
CA MET A 574 -15.98 -25.98 -16.41
C MET A 574 -16.77 -25.57 -15.15
N VAL A 575 -16.25 -24.66 -14.31
CA VAL A 575 -16.99 -24.12 -13.16
C VAL A 575 -18.26 -23.41 -13.64
N ALA A 576 -18.14 -22.52 -14.63
CA ALA A 576 -19.25 -21.79 -15.25
C ALA A 576 -20.21 -22.64 -16.12
N LYS A 577 -20.18 -23.97 -15.98
CA LYS A 577 -21.13 -24.92 -16.57
C LYS A 577 -21.81 -25.84 -15.55
N ASN A 578 -21.33 -25.82 -14.29
CA ASN A 578 -21.85 -26.62 -13.20
C ASN A 578 -22.66 -25.78 -12.19
N ASN A 579 -22.61 -24.45 -12.34
CA ASN A 579 -23.48 -23.45 -11.72
C ASN A 579 -24.48 -22.93 -12.76
#